data_AF-A0A7S3W3Y1-F1
#
_entry.id   AF-A0A7S3W3Y1-F1
#
_cell.length_a   1.000
_cell.length_b   1.000
_cell.length_c   1.000
_cell.angle_alpha   90.00
_cell.angle_beta   90.00
_cell.angle_gamma   90.00
#
_symmetry.space_group_name_H-M   'P 1'
#
loop_
_entity.id
_entity.type
_entity.pdbx_description
1 polymer ?
#
loop_
_entity_poly.entity_id
_entity_poly.type
_entity_poly.pdbx_seq_one_letter_code
_entity_poly.pdbx_strand_id
1 'polypeptide(L)'
;TFCRRCYRGVVSAGVAGGPNSAERATLLQALGGTQWTLSDAWSPPAPNVQSTLVVGAPDGTKHLSVRGIQTWLRTTKGVTIPDDQVYFYDDNRRNPPSFKVS
;
A
#
# COMPACT_ATOMS: atom_id res chain seq x y z
N THR A 1 -5.17 -17.48 12.52
CA THR A 1 -5.80 -16.58 11.52
C THR A 1 -5.58 -15.15 11.96
N PHE A 2 -4.67 -14.42 11.31
CA PHE A 2 -4.08 -13.16 11.82
C PHE A 2 -4.96 -11.90 11.71
N CYS A 3 -6.17 -11.99 11.12
CA CYS A 3 -6.99 -10.80 10.93
C CYS A 3 -8.49 -11.08 10.74
N ARG A 4 -9.37 -10.35 11.46
CA ARG A 4 -10.83 -10.37 11.25
C ARG A 4 -11.30 -9.32 10.22
N ARG A 5 -10.59 -8.19 10.07
CA ARG A 5 -10.76 -7.19 8.99
C ARG A 5 -9.40 -6.55 8.67
N CYS A 6 -8.87 -6.82 7.47
CA CYS A 6 -7.57 -6.30 7.03
C CYS A 6 -7.71 -5.48 5.78
N TYR A 7 -7.11 -4.30 5.78
CA TYR A 7 -6.93 -3.52 4.56
C TYR A 7 -5.69 -4.02 3.83
N ARG A 8 -5.78 -4.05 2.50
CA ARG A 8 -4.72 -4.59 1.64
C ARG A 8 -4.35 -3.54 0.60
N GLY A 9 -3.10 -3.55 0.18
CA GLY A 9 -2.58 -2.60 -0.78
C GLY A 9 -1.31 -3.12 -1.45
N VAL A 10 -0.79 -2.33 -2.39
CA VAL A 10 0.46 -2.62 -3.09
C VAL A 10 1.28 -1.34 -3.23
N VAL A 11 2.59 -1.46 -3.09
CA VAL A 11 3.55 -0.40 -3.38
C VAL A 11 4.54 -0.97 -4.38
N SER A 12 4.56 -0.43 -5.60
CA SER A 12 5.42 -0.88 -6.69
C SER A 12 6.39 0.21 -7.12
N ALA A 13 7.62 -0.19 -7.47
CA ALA A 13 8.57 0.70 -8.15
C ALA A 13 8.19 0.95 -9.61
N GLY A 14 7.63 -0.06 -10.28
CA GLY A 14 7.09 0.06 -11.63
C GLY A 14 5.66 0.63 -11.64
N VAL A 15 5.13 0.80 -12.86
CA VAL A 15 3.78 1.35 -13.11
C VAL A 15 2.65 0.32 -13.04
N ALA A 16 2.99 -0.94 -12.76
CA ALA A 16 2.08 -2.08 -12.72
C ALA A 16 1.19 -2.16 -13.97
N GLY A 17 1.80 -2.23 -15.16
CA GLY A 17 1.10 -2.25 -16.45
C GLY A 17 0.51 -0.92 -16.93
N GLY A 18 0.54 0.15 -16.12
CA GLY A 18 0.06 1.47 -16.52
C GLY A 18 -1.48 1.60 -16.55
N PRO A 19 -2.02 2.79 -16.87
CA PRO A 19 -3.46 3.04 -16.85
C PRO A 19 -4.24 2.04 -17.70
N ASN A 20 -5.39 1.58 -17.18
CA ASN A 20 -6.31 0.63 -17.84
C ASN A 20 -5.73 -0.74 -18.22
N SER A 21 -4.60 -1.14 -17.64
CA SER A 21 -4.00 -2.44 -17.91
C SER A 21 -4.69 -3.59 -17.19
N ALA A 22 -4.63 -4.77 -17.82
CA ALA A 22 -5.05 -6.02 -17.22
C ALA A 22 -4.27 -6.35 -15.93
N GLU A 23 -3.01 -5.91 -15.83
CA GLU A 23 -2.18 -6.08 -14.63
C GLU A 23 -2.79 -5.36 -13.42
N ARG A 24 -3.19 -4.09 -13.58
CA ARG A 24 -3.86 -3.33 -12.50
C ARG A 24 -5.16 -3.98 -12.05
N ALA A 25 -5.96 -4.46 -13.01
CA ALA A 25 -7.20 -5.17 -12.71
C ALA A 25 -6.93 -6.48 -11.93
N THR A 26 -5.93 -7.24 -12.36
CA THR A 26 -5.52 -8.50 -11.72
C THR A 26 -4.99 -8.25 -10.32
N LEU A 27 -4.15 -7.23 -10.12
CA LEU A 27 -3.64 -6.86 -8.79
C LEU A 27 -4.77 -6.47 -7.84
N LEU A 28 -5.71 -5.63 -8.28
CA LEU A 28 -6.87 -5.27 -7.47
C LEU A 28 -7.69 -6.51 -7.09
N GLN A 29 -7.91 -7.44 -8.01
CA GLN A 29 -8.63 -8.68 -7.74
C GLN A 29 -7.87 -9.58 -6.76
N ALA A 30 -6.54 -9.71 -6.89
CA ALA A 30 -5.71 -10.49 -5.98
C ALA A 30 -5.69 -9.90 -4.55
N LEU A 31 -5.78 -8.57 -4.43
CA LEU A 31 -5.98 -7.88 -3.15
C LEU A 31 -7.41 -8.05 -2.60
N GLY A 32 -8.31 -8.66 -3.37
CA GLY A 32 -9.71 -8.92 -3.01
C GLY A 32 -10.65 -7.75 -3.28
N GLY A 33 -10.24 -6.78 -4.09
CA GLY A 33 -11.08 -5.67 -4.56
C GLY A 33 -11.25 -4.51 -3.59
N THR A 34 -12.12 -3.57 -3.99
CA THR A 34 -12.36 -2.29 -3.28
C THR A 34 -12.85 -2.45 -1.85
N GLN A 35 -13.45 -3.59 -1.51
CA GLN A 35 -13.82 -3.91 -0.13
C GLN A 35 -12.60 -3.93 0.84
N TRP A 36 -11.39 -4.25 0.35
CA TRP A 36 -10.18 -4.31 1.17
C TRP A 36 -9.17 -3.21 0.87
N THR A 37 -9.18 -2.66 -0.35
CA THR A 37 -8.30 -1.55 -0.74
C THR A 37 -8.91 -0.17 -0.44
N LEU A 38 -10.23 -0.11 -0.24
CA LEU A 38 -11.04 1.11 -0.06
C LEU A 38 -11.02 2.10 -1.24
N SER A 39 -10.40 1.70 -2.35
CA SER A 39 -10.32 2.42 -3.62
C SER A 39 -9.76 1.51 -4.71
N ASP A 40 -10.16 1.74 -5.95
CA ASP A 40 -9.55 1.18 -7.17
C ASP A 40 -8.61 2.19 -7.87
N ALA A 41 -8.49 3.41 -7.32
CA ALA A 41 -7.64 4.45 -7.86
C ALA A 41 -6.17 4.16 -7.58
N TRP A 42 -5.33 4.36 -8.60
CA TRP A 42 -3.88 4.23 -8.48
C TRP A 42 -3.27 5.57 -8.09
N SER A 43 -2.34 5.53 -7.15
CA SER A 43 -1.75 6.71 -6.52
C SER A 43 -0.28 6.85 -6.92
N PRO A 44 0.22 8.11 -7.07
CA PRO A 44 1.66 8.37 -7.03
C PRO A 44 2.24 8.01 -5.64
N PRO A 45 3.58 7.89 -5.52
CA PRO A 45 4.22 7.60 -4.25
C PRO A 45 4.19 8.81 -3.32
N ALA A 46 4.72 8.62 -2.11
CA ALA A 46 4.96 9.72 -1.18
C ALA A 46 5.70 10.89 -1.86
N PRO A 47 5.35 12.15 -1.53
CA PRO A 47 4.44 12.56 -0.45
C PRO A 47 2.94 12.57 -0.82
N ASN A 48 2.57 12.27 -2.06
CA ASN A 48 1.23 12.51 -2.59
C ASN A 48 0.33 11.27 -2.59
N VAL A 49 0.41 10.44 -1.55
CA VAL A 49 -0.37 9.19 -1.50
C VAL A 49 -1.86 9.46 -1.32
N GLN A 50 -2.69 8.89 -2.19
CA GLN A 50 -4.14 9.07 -2.25
C GLN A 50 -4.92 7.74 -2.32
N SER A 51 -4.24 6.59 -2.22
CA SER A 51 -4.86 5.27 -2.14
C SER A 51 -3.88 4.22 -1.61
N THR A 52 -4.38 3.01 -1.36
CA THR A 52 -3.58 1.82 -1.02
C THR A 52 -2.86 1.20 -2.23
N LEU A 53 -3.07 1.71 -3.45
CA LEU A 53 -2.52 1.19 -4.70
C LEU A 53 -1.46 2.16 -5.23
N VAL A 54 -0.24 2.06 -4.72
CA VAL A 54 0.85 3.00 -5.03
C VAL A 54 1.78 2.42 -6.08
N VAL A 55 2.11 3.22 -7.09
CA VAL A 55 3.08 2.89 -8.15
C VAL A 55 4.15 3.96 -8.27
N GLY A 56 5.27 3.61 -8.90
CA GLY A 56 6.38 4.54 -9.13
C GLY A 56 7.19 4.88 -7.88
N ALA A 57 7.09 4.09 -6.80
CA ALA A 57 7.85 4.29 -5.56
C ALA A 57 9.26 3.68 -5.70
N PRO A 58 10.33 4.49 -5.82
CA PRO A 58 11.68 3.95 -6.01
C PRO A 58 12.09 2.97 -4.91
N ASP A 59 12.95 2.02 -5.24
CA ASP A 59 13.51 1.10 -4.25
C ASP A 59 14.15 1.86 -3.07
N GLY A 60 13.98 1.30 -1.87
CA GLY A 60 14.40 1.95 -0.63
C GLY A 60 13.45 3.06 -0.13
N THR A 61 12.47 3.53 -0.91
CA THR A 61 11.51 4.57 -0.49
C THR A 61 10.07 4.06 -0.28
N LYS A 62 9.81 2.79 -0.56
CA LYS A 62 8.47 2.16 -0.42
C LYS A 62 7.87 2.37 0.98
N HIS A 63 8.71 2.34 2.02
CA HIS A 63 8.31 2.58 3.40
C HIS A 63 7.68 3.97 3.65
N LEU A 64 8.09 5.00 2.91
CA LEU A 64 7.47 6.33 2.97
C LEU A 64 6.06 6.31 2.38
N SER A 65 5.88 5.55 1.30
CA SER A 65 4.56 5.36 0.70
C SER A 65 3.62 4.60 1.63
N VAL A 66 4.11 3.60 2.38
CA VAL A 66 3.33 2.90 3.43
C VAL A 66 2.82 3.88 4.49
N ARG A 67 3.68 4.79 4.99
CA ARG A 67 3.25 5.85 5.92
C ARG A 67 2.20 6.80 5.29
N GLY A 68 2.35 7.11 4.01
CA GLY A 68 1.36 7.85 3.24
C GLY A 68 0.01 7.14 3.17
N ILE A 69 0.01 5.81 2.96
CA ILE A 69 -1.20 4.99 2.93
C ILE A 69 -1.90 5.02 4.29
N GLN A 70 -1.17 4.83 5.40
CA GLN A 70 -1.76 4.93 6.75
C GLN A 70 -2.38 6.31 6.99
N THR A 71 -1.69 7.37 6.55
CA THR A 71 -2.20 8.75 6.68
C THR A 71 -3.49 8.92 5.87
N TRP A 72 -3.51 8.46 4.62
CA TRP A 72 -4.70 8.52 3.76
C TRP A 72 -5.89 7.73 4.34
N LEU A 73 -5.65 6.50 4.82
CA LEU A 73 -6.68 5.69 5.48
C LEU A 73 -7.29 6.44 6.68
N ARG A 74 -6.44 7.03 7.51
CA ARG A 74 -6.88 7.78 8.70
C ARG A 74 -7.67 9.03 8.32
N THR A 75 -7.13 9.88 7.45
CA THR A 75 -7.69 11.22 7.18
C THR A 75 -8.85 11.20 6.19
N THR A 76 -8.88 10.23 5.26
CA THR A 76 -9.85 10.20 4.16
C THR A 76 -10.89 9.10 4.33
N LYS A 77 -10.53 7.98 4.97
CA LYS A 77 -11.43 6.83 5.16
C LYS A 77 -11.88 6.64 6.61
N GLY A 78 -11.36 7.42 7.56
CA GLY A 78 -11.66 7.28 8.98
C GLY A 78 -11.12 5.97 9.58
N VAL A 79 -10.14 5.34 8.94
CA VAL A 79 -9.55 4.06 9.33
C VAL A 79 -8.19 4.29 9.97
N THR A 80 -8.10 4.02 11.27
CA THR A 80 -6.83 4.08 11.99
C THR A 80 -6.22 2.68 12.08
N ILE A 81 -5.02 2.51 11.49
CA ILE A 81 -4.20 1.30 11.63
C ILE A 81 -2.98 1.68 12.46
N PRO A 82 -2.83 1.15 13.69
CA PRO A 82 -1.63 1.32 14.50
C PRO A 82 -0.37 0.84 13.76
N ASP A 83 0.78 1.47 14.04
CA ASP A 83 2.05 1.15 13.36
C ASP A 83 2.48 -0.32 13.57
N ASP A 84 2.17 -0.89 14.74
CA ASP A 84 2.44 -2.30 15.08
C ASP A 84 1.51 -3.31 14.38
N GLN A 85 0.50 -2.82 13.64
CA GLN A 85 -0.42 -3.62 12.82
C GLN A 85 -0.18 -3.43 11.31
N VAL A 86 0.92 -2.75 10.93
CA VAL A 86 1.35 -2.64 9.54
C VAL A 86 2.37 -3.71 9.23
N TYR A 87 1.99 -4.60 8.31
CA TYR A 87 2.86 -5.64 7.79
C TYR A 87 3.25 -5.31 6.35
N PHE A 88 4.53 -5.02 6.13
CA PHE A 88 5.09 -4.71 4.82
C PHE A 88 6.07 -5.79 4.40
N TYR A 89 5.85 -6.38 3.23
CA TYR A 89 6.67 -7.43 2.65
C TYR A 89 7.27 -6.92 1.36
N ASP A 90 8.59 -6.75 1.34
CA ASP A 90 9.36 -6.34 0.16
C ASP A 90 10.25 -7.51 -0.28
N ASP A 91 10.36 -7.72 -1.58
CA ASP A 91 11.19 -8.77 -2.19
C ASP A 91 12.69 -8.43 -2.19
N ASN A 92 13.02 -7.18 -1.82
CA ASN A 92 14.40 -6.76 -1.63
C ASN A 92 15.03 -7.45 -0.40
N ARG A 93 16.05 -8.27 -0.66
CA ARG A 93 16.86 -9.05 0.30
C ARG A 93 17.61 -8.23 1.37
N ARG A 94 17.30 -6.92 1.51
CA ARG A 94 17.92 -5.93 2.41
C ARG A 94 16.91 -5.24 3.35
N ASN A 95 15.79 -5.86 3.74
CA ASN A 95 14.91 -5.22 4.72
C ASN A 95 15.47 -5.41 6.16
N PRO A 96 15.69 -4.34 6.94
CA PRO A 96 15.92 -4.45 8.38
C PRO A 96 14.63 -4.88 9.10
N PRO A 97 14.71 -5.41 10.34
CA PRO A 97 13.52 -5.84 11.07
C PRO A 97 12.63 -4.62 11.35
N SER A 98 11.33 -4.76 11.10
CA SER A 98 10.17 -3.94 11.56
C SER A 98 10.43 -2.50 12.02
N PHE A 99 9.65 -1.54 11.51
CA PHE A 99 9.63 -0.14 11.97
C PHE A 99 9.71 -0.05 13.50
N LYS A 100 10.82 0.51 14.02
CA LYS A 100 10.92 0.89 15.43
C LYS A 100 10.50 2.35 15.57
N VAL A 101 9.57 2.57 16.50
CA VAL A 101 9.12 3.89 16.94
C VAL A 101 10.26 4.52 17.76
N SER A 102 10.58 5.79 17.46
CA SER A 102 11.43 6.66 18.28
C SER A 102 10.58 7.77 18.87
#